data_AF-A0A1K2IEN0-F1
#
_entry.id   AF-A0A1K2IEN0-F1
#
_cell.length_a   1.000
_cell.length_b   1.000
_cell.length_c   1.000
_cell.angle_alpha   90.00
_cell.angle_beta   90.00
_cell.angle_gamma   90.00
#
_symmetry.space_group_name_H-M   'P 1'
#
loop_
_entity.id
_entity.type
_entity.pdbx_description
1 polymer ?
#
loop_
_entity_poly.entity_id
_entity_poly.type
_entity_poly.pdbx_seq_one_letter_code
_entity_poly.pdbx_strand_id
1 'polypeptide(L)'
;MVWYARKSSDDGKGMNKGVIFHEGGHYSRTIEHAKKYVESLGLIWEEELKTIDTEEEWFYFTDWEELDGDEFYDFDGNTYKLCHNCKGLVRVLIELNLCKKCGIYT
;
A
#
# COMPACT_ATOMS: atom_id res chain seq x y z
N MET A 1 -5.95 -9.83 -11.68
CA MET A 1 -5.01 -9.66 -10.56
C MET A 1 -5.14 -8.23 -10.12
N VAL A 2 -5.41 -7.98 -8.84
CA VAL A 2 -5.51 -6.61 -8.31
C VAL A 2 -4.10 -6.20 -7.90
N TRP A 3 -3.62 -5.10 -8.44
CA TRP A 3 -2.32 -4.52 -8.10
C TRP A 3 -2.49 -3.61 -6.89
N TYR A 4 -1.51 -3.54 -6.00
CA TYR A 4 -1.58 -2.73 -4.78
C TYR A 4 -0.37 -1.79 -4.71
N ALA A 5 -0.55 -0.56 -4.21
CA ALA A 5 0.56 0.34 -3.94
C ALA A 5 1.51 -0.25 -2.88
N ARG A 6 2.72 0.30 -2.77
CA ARG A 6 3.75 0.01 -1.74
C ARG A 6 3.31 0.30 -0.29
N LYS A 7 2.01 0.28 0.00
CA LYS A 7 1.38 0.58 1.28
C LYS A 7 0.54 -0.63 1.71
N SER A 8 0.76 -1.08 2.93
CA SER A 8 -0.01 -2.17 3.54
C SER A 8 -0.88 -1.61 4.66
N SER A 9 -2.13 -2.05 4.71
CA SER A 9 -3.05 -1.75 5.80
C SER A 9 -2.61 -2.42 7.10
N ASP A 10 -3.14 -1.95 8.20
CA ASP A 10 -3.15 -2.59 9.52
C ASP A 10 -3.53 -4.10 9.52
N ASP A 11 -4.41 -4.53 8.61
CA ASP A 11 -4.80 -5.93 8.41
C ASP A 11 -3.80 -6.74 7.57
N GLY A 12 -2.65 -6.14 7.25
CA GLY A 12 -1.56 -6.68 6.45
C GLY A 12 -1.80 -6.65 4.94
N LYS A 13 -3.01 -6.32 4.45
CA LYS A 13 -3.31 -6.36 3.01
C LYS A 13 -2.77 -5.13 2.29
N GLY A 14 -2.35 -5.34 1.04
CA GLY A 14 -1.99 -4.24 0.14
C GLY A 14 -3.16 -3.25 -0.05
N MET A 15 -2.81 -2.00 -0.31
CA MET A 15 -3.76 -0.89 -0.30
C MET A 15 -3.50 0.09 -1.45
N ASN A 16 -4.50 0.29 -2.32
CA ASN A 16 -4.52 1.35 -3.36
C ASN A 16 -5.29 2.58 -2.96
N LYS A 17 -6.02 2.51 -1.86
CA LYS A 17 -6.74 3.65 -1.30
C LYS A 17 -7.02 3.38 0.16
N GLY A 18 -7.04 4.44 0.95
CA GLY A 18 -7.30 4.33 2.37
C GLY A 18 -6.93 5.60 3.11
N VAL A 19 -6.84 5.46 4.42
CA VAL A 19 -6.49 6.53 5.35
C VAL A 19 -5.03 6.37 5.76
N ILE A 20 -4.28 7.45 5.71
CA ILE A 20 -2.93 7.55 6.26
C ILE A 20 -2.99 8.35 7.55
N PHE A 21 -2.34 7.86 8.60
CA PHE A 21 -2.15 8.60 9.85
C PHE A 21 -0.68 8.97 10.06
N HIS A 22 -0.44 10.11 10.71
CA HIS A 22 0.88 10.60 11.10
C HIS A 22 1.91 10.53 9.96
N GLU A 23 1.55 11.07 8.79
CA GLU A 23 2.42 11.11 7.59
C GLU A 23 2.98 9.73 7.14
N GLY A 24 2.28 8.64 7.46
CA GLY A 24 2.69 7.29 7.08
C GLY A 24 3.12 6.37 8.21
N GLY A 25 2.89 6.77 9.47
CA GLY A 25 3.08 5.90 10.62
C GLY A 25 2.05 4.77 10.72
N HIS A 26 0.84 4.96 10.19
CA HIS A 26 -0.20 3.94 10.16
C HIS A 26 -1.08 4.07 8.91
N TYR A 27 -1.59 2.94 8.41
CA TYR A 27 -2.35 2.85 7.18
C TYR A 27 -3.60 1.99 7.38
N SER A 28 -4.76 2.48 6.93
CA SER A 28 -6.02 1.74 7.01
C SER A 28 -6.75 1.74 5.68
N ARG A 29 -6.98 0.55 5.12
CA ARG A 29 -7.64 0.36 3.82
C ARG A 29 -9.12 0.72 3.83
N THR A 30 -9.78 0.71 4.98
CA THR A 30 -11.20 1.04 5.12
C THR A 30 -11.41 2.11 6.19
N ILE A 31 -12.47 2.91 6.00
CA ILE A 31 -12.91 3.89 7.00
C ILE A 31 -13.26 3.21 8.34
N GLU A 32 -13.80 1.98 8.30
CA GLU A 32 -14.12 1.22 9.50
C GLU A 32 -12.87 0.89 10.33
N HIS A 33 -11.76 0.54 9.68
CA HIS A 33 -10.49 0.29 10.36
C HIS A 33 -9.86 1.59 10.85
N ALA A 34 -9.91 2.65 10.02
CA ALA A 34 -9.45 3.98 10.40
C ALA A 34 -10.18 4.49 11.66
N LYS A 35 -11.52 4.36 11.70
CA LYS A 35 -12.34 4.71 12.85
C LYS A 35 -11.95 3.92 14.10
N LYS A 36 -11.79 2.60 13.99
CA LYS A 36 -11.33 1.77 15.11
C LYS A 36 -9.96 2.19 15.63
N TYR A 37 -9.04 2.56 14.74
CA TYR A 37 -7.72 3.04 15.12
C TYR A 37 -7.82 4.35 15.92
N VAL A 38 -8.56 5.34 15.42
CA VAL A 38 -8.81 6.61 16.13
C VAL A 38 -9.44 6.38 17.50
N GLU A 39 -10.50 5.58 17.57
CA GLU A 39 -11.18 5.26 18.84
C GLU A 39 -10.26 4.51 19.81
N SER A 40 -9.31 3.69 19.32
CA SER A 40 -8.32 3.01 20.17
C SER A 40 -7.33 3.97 20.86
N LEU A 41 -7.16 5.18 20.32
CA LEU A 41 -6.35 6.24 20.92
C LEU A 41 -7.15 7.08 21.95
N GLY A 42 -8.43 6.76 22.16
CA GLY A 42 -9.32 7.52 23.05
C GLY A 42 -9.90 8.79 22.42
N LEU A 43 -9.81 8.93 21.09
CA LEU A 43 -10.33 10.06 20.32
C LEU A 43 -11.72 9.76 19.74
N ILE A 44 -12.43 10.80 19.30
CA ILE A 44 -13.78 10.70 18.71
C ILE A 44 -13.67 10.93 17.19
N TRP A 45 -13.92 9.90 16.40
CA TRP A 45 -13.80 9.95 14.93
C TRP A 45 -14.49 11.16 14.29
N GLU A 46 -15.71 11.48 14.72
CA GLU A 46 -16.49 12.58 14.17
C GLU A 46 -15.92 13.98 14.52
N GLU A 47 -15.15 14.11 15.60
CA GLU A 47 -14.42 15.34 15.93
C GLU A 47 -13.13 15.43 15.13
N GLU A 48 -12.39 14.33 15.00
CA GLU A 48 -11.15 14.26 14.23
C GLU A 48 -11.38 14.55 12.74
N LEU A 49 -12.52 14.14 12.16
CA LEU A 49 -12.88 14.51 10.79
C LEU A 49 -12.96 16.02 10.54
N LYS A 50 -13.15 16.84 11.59
CA LYS A 50 -13.23 18.30 11.47
C LYS A 50 -11.85 18.96 11.34
N THR A 51 -10.78 18.23 11.60
CA THR A 51 -9.39 18.72 11.49
C THR A 51 -8.78 18.46 10.11
N ILE A 52 -9.48 17.75 9.22
CA ILE A 52 -9.08 17.59 7.81
C ILE A 52 -8.96 18.97 7.14
N ASP A 53 -7.93 19.15 6.32
CA ASP A 53 -7.59 20.43 5.66
C ASP A 53 -7.26 21.59 6.64
N THR A 54 -6.88 21.27 7.89
CA THR A 54 -6.43 22.25 8.90
C THR A 54 -4.99 22.00 9.32
N GLU A 55 -4.39 22.93 10.06
CA GLU A 55 -3.05 22.73 10.64
C GLU A 55 -3.00 21.59 11.68
N GLU A 56 -4.15 21.15 12.18
CA GLU A 56 -4.28 20.03 13.13
C GLU A 56 -4.58 18.69 12.42
N GLU A 57 -4.53 18.66 11.08
CA GLU A 57 -4.70 17.43 10.32
C GLU A 57 -3.57 16.45 10.63
N TRP A 58 -3.92 15.29 11.18
CA TRP A 58 -2.97 14.21 11.47
C TRP A 58 -3.29 12.92 10.73
N PHE A 59 -4.37 12.93 9.93
CA PHE A 59 -4.71 11.86 9.00
C PHE A 59 -5.49 12.40 7.81
N TYR A 60 -5.37 11.74 6.67
CA TYR A 60 -6.10 12.10 5.45
C TYR A 60 -6.40 10.86 4.62
N PHE A 61 -7.44 10.96 3.78
CA PHE A 61 -7.78 9.92 2.81
C PHE A 61 -7.01 10.14 1.52
N THR A 62 -6.49 9.07 0.93
CA THR A 62 -5.82 9.12 -0.37
C THR A 62 -6.09 7.87 -1.18
N ASP A 63 -5.98 8.01 -2.49
CA ASP A 63 -5.84 6.93 -3.44
C ASP A 63 -4.48 7.02 -4.15
N TRP A 64 -3.93 5.86 -4.45
CA TRP A 64 -2.70 5.70 -5.20
C TRP A 64 -3.03 4.95 -6.49
N GLU A 65 -2.82 5.62 -7.61
CA GLU A 65 -2.48 4.93 -8.85
C GLU A 65 -0.95 4.78 -8.83
N GLU A 66 -0.41 3.59 -8.63
CA GLU A 66 1.04 3.44 -8.83
C GLU A 66 1.38 3.70 -10.30
N LEU A 67 2.10 4.80 -10.52
CA LEU A 67 2.64 5.25 -11.80
C LEU A 67 3.92 4.50 -12.23
N ASP A 68 4.42 3.56 -11.43
CA ASP A 68 5.58 2.74 -11.82
C ASP A 68 5.10 1.36 -12.29
N GLY A 69 4.86 1.26 -13.61
CA GLY A 69 4.34 0.05 -14.26
C GLY A 69 5.27 -1.18 -14.22
N ASP A 70 6.39 -1.09 -13.50
CA ASP A 70 7.47 -2.06 -13.56
C ASP A 70 7.71 -2.83 -12.25
N GLU A 71 7.27 -2.36 -11.07
CA GLU A 71 7.53 -3.00 -9.77
C GLU A 71 6.25 -3.25 -8.95
N PHE A 72 6.06 -4.48 -8.45
CA PHE A 72 4.88 -4.94 -7.71
C PHE A 72 5.27 -5.57 -6.37
N TYR A 73 4.37 -5.56 -5.38
CA TYR A 73 4.65 -6.07 -4.03
C TYR A 73 3.60 -7.09 -3.59
N ASP A 74 4.03 -8.15 -2.89
CA ASP A 74 3.12 -9.08 -2.20
C ASP A 74 2.97 -8.75 -0.71
N PHE A 75 2.05 -9.48 -0.06
CA PHE A 75 1.73 -9.33 1.37
C PHE A 75 2.95 -9.53 2.30
N ASP A 76 3.92 -10.34 1.87
CA ASP A 76 5.13 -10.64 2.64
C ASP A 76 6.24 -9.58 2.40
N GLY A 77 5.94 -8.52 1.63
CA GLY A 77 6.87 -7.46 1.28
C GLY A 77 7.83 -7.81 0.14
N ASN A 78 7.60 -8.91 -0.58
CA ASN A 78 8.46 -9.27 -1.71
C ASN A 78 8.16 -8.41 -2.93
N THR A 79 9.21 -7.97 -3.63
CA THR A 79 9.11 -7.19 -4.87
C THR A 79 9.07 -8.11 -6.09
N TYR A 80 8.33 -7.70 -7.12
CA TYR A 80 8.19 -8.38 -8.41
C TYR A 80 8.27 -7.38 -9.56
N LYS A 81 8.54 -7.85 -10.78
CA LYS A 81 8.42 -7.10 -12.04
C LYS A 81 7.68 -7.92 -13.09
N LEU A 82 7.25 -7.28 -14.18
CA LEU A 82 6.80 -8.03 -15.36
C LEU A 82 7.99 -8.43 -16.21
N CYS A 83 8.05 -9.70 -16.59
CA CYS A 83 8.97 -10.19 -17.61
C CYS A 83 8.75 -9.39 -18.90
N HIS A 84 9.81 -8.80 -19.44
CA HIS A 84 9.72 -7.98 -20.63
C HIS A 84 9.09 -8.73 -21.83
N ASN A 85 9.43 -10.02 -21.96
CA ASN A 85 9.04 -10.88 -23.08
C ASN A 85 7.63 -11.47 -22.96
N CYS A 86 7.29 -12.11 -21.83
CA CYS A 86 6.01 -12.81 -21.69
C CYS A 86 4.99 -12.11 -20.77
N LYS A 87 5.37 -10.96 -20.20
CA LYS A 87 4.57 -10.20 -19.22
C LYS A 87 4.15 -11.04 -17.99
N GLY A 88 4.84 -12.14 -17.71
CA GLY A 88 4.65 -12.93 -16.49
C GLY A 88 5.38 -12.31 -15.30
N LEU A 89 4.85 -12.48 -14.09
CA LEU A 89 5.47 -12.00 -12.85
C LEU A 89 6.84 -12.66 -12.59
N VAL A 90 7.82 -11.84 -12.23
CA VAL A 90 9.19 -12.21 -11.87
C VAL A 90 9.48 -11.65 -10.50
N ARG A 91 9.84 -12.50 -9.52
CA ARG A 91 10.26 -12.02 -8.19
C ARG A 91 11.62 -11.35 -8.33
N VAL A 92 11.77 -10.17 -7.74
CA VAL A 92 13.03 -9.43 -7.70
C VAL A 92 13.86 -9.96 -6.54
N LEU A 93 15.02 -10.52 -6.86
CA LEU A 93 16.04 -10.88 -5.87
C LEU A 93 17.31 -10.09 -6.21
N ILE A 94 18.03 -9.63 -5.19
CA ILE A 94 19.22 -8.77 -5.30
C ILE A 94 20.25 -9.32 -6.31
N GLU A 95 20.29 -10.64 -6.50
CA GLU A 95 21.28 -11.31 -7.32
C GLU A 95 20.72 -12.00 -8.58
N LEU A 96 19.39 -12.15 -8.76
CA LEU A 96 18.85 -12.86 -9.93
C LEU A 96 17.32 -12.72 -10.12
N ASN A 97 16.87 -12.21 -11.28
CA ASN A 97 15.45 -12.17 -11.65
C ASN A 97 15.08 -13.35 -12.56
N LEU A 98 14.37 -14.36 -12.03
CA LEU A 98 14.01 -15.57 -12.77
C LEU A 98 12.56 -15.54 -13.26
N CYS A 99 12.35 -15.42 -14.57
CA CYS A 99 11.04 -15.66 -15.16
C CYS A 99 10.81 -17.17 -15.33
N LYS A 100 9.84 -17.72 -14.59
CA LYS A 100 9.50 -19.16 -14.67
C LYS A 100 9.17 -19.66 -16.09
N LYS A 101 8.72 -18.78 -16.99
CA LYS A 101 8.38 -19.13 -18.38
C LYS A 101 9.50 -18.89 -19.38
N CYS A 102 10.41 -17.96 -19.11
CA CYS A 102 11.38 -17.48 -20.09
C CYS A 102 12.85 -17.62 -19.67
N GLY A 103 13.13 -18.06 -18.43
CA GLY A 103 14.49 -18.19 -17.89
C GLY A 103 14.98 -16.96 -17.11
N ILE A 104 16.30 -16.88 -16.91
CA ILE A 104 16.99 -15.80 -16.18
C ILE A 104 16.93 -14.49 -16.99
N TYR A 105 16.55 -13.41 -16.33
CA TYR A 105 16.77 -12.03 -16.79
C TYR A 105 17.77 -11.38 -15.85
N THR A 106 18.91 -10.95 -16.39
CA THR A 106 19.88 -10.08 -15.71
C THR A 106 19.44 -8.64 -15.81
#